data_AF-A0A965X1B2-F1
#
_entry.id   AF-A0A965X1B2-F1
#
_cell.length_a   1.000
_cell.length_b   1.000
_cell.length_c   1.000
_cell.angle_alpha   90.00
_cell.angle_beta   90.00
_cell.angle_gamma   90.00
#
_symmetry.space_group_name_H-M   'P 1'
#
loop_
_entity.id
_entity.type
_entity.pdbx_description
1 polymer ?
#
loop_
_entity_poly.entity_id
_entity_poly.type
_entity_poly.pdbx_seq_one_letter_code
_entity_poly.pdbx_strand_id
1 'polypeptide(L)'
;ILLYVLSITSIIWGAVTGTWFGSLTIISSLPFLQALVIPQIASYPELFGIEATNAQNTVMQFCFIIGTVQLSLACVMNIHHKIGKKDLSAVADFGWLMMIDALYFLVLTLVVGASLNMPVVATVVGIGFFLVVLFGAQGPGIPFVKGLAGGAAGLFTTFLNSISAFSNIISYIRLFAVGMASLAIAQSFNNMAGGLLTGFALPAGIAVLVIGHGLNIIMALLSVVVHGVRLNLLEFSGQLGMEWTGYAYNPFKETVKNTSNTL
;
A
#
# COMPACT_ATOMS: atom_id res chain seq x y z
N ILE A 1 -7.69 -20.06 -4.17
CA ILE A 1 -8.22 -18.80 -4.73
C ILE A 1 -7.21 -17.67 -4.57
N LEU A 2 -6.73 -17.35 -3.35
CA LEU A 2 -5.78 -16.25 -3.12
C LEU A 2 -4.49 -16.35 -3.97
N LEU A 3 -3.89 -17.54 -4.05
CA LEU A 3 -2.70 -17.77 -4.88
C LEU A 3 -2.96 -17.55 -6.38
N TYR A 4 -4.14 -17.89 -6.88
CA TYR A 4 -4.49 -17.66 -8.29
C TYR A 4 -4.62 -16.16 -8.59
N VAL A 5 -5.28 -15.41 -7.71
CA VAL A 5 -5.44 -13.96 -7.84
C VAL A 5 -4.07 -13.26 -7.78
N LEU A 6 -3.19 -13.71 -6.87
CA LEU A 6 -1.84 -13.20 -6.75
C LEU A 6 -1.02 -13.44 -8.02
N SER A 7 -1.02 -14.67 -8.53
CA SER A 7 -0.27 -15.03 -9.73
C SER A 7 -0.74 -14.25 -10.96
N ILE A 8 -2.06 -14.16 -11.19
CA ILE A 8 -2.62 -13.43 -12.33
C ILE A 8 -2.28 -11.94 -12.23
N THR A 9 -2.49 -11.33 -11.07
CA THR A 9 -2.18 -9.90 -10.86
C THR A 9 -0.68 -9.62 -11.03
N SER A 10 0.19 -10.52 -10.55
CA SER A 10 1.65 -10.38 -10.70
C SER A 10 2.09 -10.47 -12.15
N ILE A 11 1.47 -11.37 -12.95
CA ILE A 11 1.74 -11.49 -14.38
C ILE A 11 1.27 -10.25 -15.13
N ILE A 12 0.05 -9.76 -14.84
CA ILE A 12 -0.48 -8.53 -15.45
C ILE A 12 0.42 -7.34 -15.12
N TRP A 13 0.80 -7.18 -13.85
CA TRP A 13 1.69 -6.11 -13.43
C TRP A 13 3.05 -6.19 -14.13
N GLY A 14 3.68 -7.37 -14.16
CA GLY A 14 4.95 -7.59 -14.86
C GLY A 14 4.86 -7.36 -16.37
N ALA A 15 3.71 -7.65 -16.99
CA ALA A 15 3.46 -7.37 -18.40
C ALA A 15 3.35 -5.86 -18.66
N VAL A 16 2.67 -5.13 -17.78
CA VAL A 16 2.45 -3.68 -17.87
C VAL A 16 3.74 -2.88 -17.59
N THR A 17 4.59 -3.33 -16.65
CA THR A 17 5.89 -2.71 -16.35
C THR A 17 7.01 -3.19 -17.28
N GLY A 18 6.75 -4.24 -18.06
CA GLY A 18 7.70 -4.81 -19.03
C GLY A 18 8.80 -5.65 -18.39
N THR A 19 8.66 -6.14 -17.17
CA THR A 19 9.70 -6.92 -16.48
C THR A 19 9.70 -8.40 -16.89
N TRP A 20 9.83 -8.68 -18.19
CA TRP A 20 9.93 -10.06 -18.70
C TRP A 20 11.31 -10.63 -18.40
N PHE A 21 11.35 -11.52 -17.41
CA PHE A 21 12.59 -12.10 -16.87
C PHE A 21 13.66 -11.07 -16.46
N GLY A 22 13.32 -9.79 -16.29
CA GLY A 22 14.31 -8.75 -15.97
C GLY A 22 15.39 -8.55 -17.04
N SER A 23 15.10 -8.90 -18.30
CA SER A 23 16.06 -8.77 -19.41
C SER A 23 15.63 -7.71 -20.42
N LEU A 24 16.52 -6.74 -20.67
CA LEU A 24 16.36 -5.71 -21.69
C LEU A 24 16.30 -6.30 -23.11
N THR A 25 17.06 -7.38 -23.35
CA THR A 25 17.21 -7.97 -24.69
C THR A 25 15.93 -8.68 -25.15
N ILE A 26 15.17 -9.28 -24.23
CA ILE A 26 13.89 -9.93 -24.53
C ILE A 26 12.82 -8.90 -24.95
N ILE A 27 12.81 -7.74 -24.31
CA ILE A 27 11.86 -6.67 -24.64
C ILE A 27 12.23 -6.03 -25.99
N SER A 28 13.52 -5.81 -26.25
CA SER A 28 13.99 -5.23 -27.52
C SER A 28 13.78 -6.14 -28.74
N SER A 29 13.67 -7.46 -28.54
CA SER A 29 13.53 -8.44 -29.62
C SER A 29 12.08 -8.77 -29.96
N LEU A 30 11.12 -8.42 -29.10
CA LEU A 30 9.71 -8.73 -29.29
C LEU A 30 8.84 -7.45 -29.29
N PRO A 31 8.48 -6.90 -30.46
CA PRO A 31 7.71 -5.66 -30.55
C PRO A 31 6.30 -5.77 -29.94
N PHE A 32 5.72 -6.98 -29.89
CA PHE A 32 4.45 -7.23 -29.18
C PHE A 32 4.57 -7.02 -27.66
N LEU A 33 5.71 -7.37 -27.06
CA LEU A 33 5.95 -7.14 -25.64
C LEU A 33 6.13 -5.65 -25.34
N GLN A 34 6.74 -4.90 -26.27
CA GLN A 34 6.91 -3.45 -26.13
C GLN A 34 5.57 -2.69 -26.20
N ALA A 35 4.63 -3.15 -27.02
CA ALA A 35 3.29 -2.55 -27.15
C ALA A 35 2.39 -2.75 -25.91
N LEU A 36 2.68 -3.75 -25.08
CA LEU A 36 1.92 -4.05 -23.86
C LEU A 36 2.40 -3.24 -22.64
N VAL A 37 3.57 -2.61 -22.74
CA VAL A 37 4.20 -1.85 -21.65
C VAL A 37 3.69 -0.42 -21.66
N ILE A 38 3.29 0.08 -20.49
CA ILE A 38 2.98 1.50 -20.32
C ILE A 38 4.29 2.25 -20.11
N PRO A 39 4.68 3.17 -21.02
CA PRO A 39 6.00 3.82 -20.98
C PRO A 39 6.31 4.53 -19.66
N GLN A 40 5.28 5.08 -18.99
CA GLN A 40 5.43 5.86 -17.75
C GLN A 40 5.73 5.01 -16.50
N ILE A 41 5.45 3.70 -16.52
CA ILE A 41 5.73 2.76 -15.42
C ILE A 41 6.66 1.63 -15.88
N ALA A 42 7.31 1.81 -17.03
CA ALA A 42 8.26 0.87 -17.56
C ALA A 42 9.45 0.72 -16.61
N SER A 43 9.82 -0.52 -16.29
CA SER A 43 11.02 -0.83 -15.52
C SER A 43 12.32 -0.62 -16.31
N TYR A 44 12.20 -0.49 -17.65
CA TYR A 44 13.28 -0.10 -18.56
C TYR A 44 12.87 1.14 -19.35
N PRO A 45 12.87 2.32 -18.70
CA PRO A 45 12.40 3.57 -19.32
C PRO A 45 13.34 4.07 -20.43
N GLU A 46 14.60 3.60 -20.44
CA GLU A 46 15.59 3.84 -21.51
C GLU A 46 15.09 3.39 -22.90
N LEU A 47 14.27 2.33 -22.98
CA LEU A 47 13.70 1.84 -24.24
C LEU A 47 12.64 2.77 -24.84
N PHE A 48 12.10 3.69 -24.03
CA PHE A 48 11.02 4.59 -24.42
C PHE A 48 11.45 6.07 -24.40
N GLY A 49 12.75 6.34 -24.18
CA GLY A 49 13.29 7.71 -24.12
C GLY A 49 12.86 8.49 -22.88
N ILE A 50 12.47 7.81 -21.80
CA ILE A 50 12.01 8.42 -20.56
C ILE A 50 13.14 8.35 -19.51
N GLU A 51 13.29 9.42 -18.72
CA GLU A 51 14.26 9.44 -17.64
C GLU A 51 13.89 8.42 -16.54
N ALA A 52 14.88 7.67 -16.05
CA ALA A 52 14.66 6.63 -15.05
C ALA A 52 14.03 7.16 -13.75
N THR A 53 14.33 8.41 -13.40
CA THR A 53 13.75 9.14 -12.26
C THR A 53 12.25 9.33 -12.43
N ASN A 54 11.77 9.70 -13.62
CA ASN A 54 10.35 9.94 -13.88
C ASN A 54 9.52 8.65 -13.81
N ALA A 55 10.05 7.55 -14.33
CA ALA A 55 9.37 6.25 -14.22
C ALA A 55 9.32 5.76 -12.77
N GLN A 56 10.43 5.86 -12.03
CA GLN A 56 10.45 5.53 -10.60
C GLN A 56 9.49 6.38 -9.78
N ASN A 57 9.45 7.69 -10.04
CA ASN A 57 8.52 8.62 -9.42
C ASN A 57 7.07 8.22 -9.69
N THR A 58 6.73 7.82 -10.92
CA THR A 58 5.37 7.39 -11.29
C THR A 58 4.96 6.09 -10.56
N VAL A 59 5.87 5.11 -10.44
CA VAL A 59 5.58 3.88 -9.67
C VAL A 59 5.45 4.19 -8.18
N MET A 60 6.28 5.07 -7.64
CA MET A 60 6.17 5.51 -6.25
C MET A 60 4.84 6.25 -5.98
N GLN A 61 4.41 7.12 -6.90
CA GLN A 61 3.10 7.77 -6.86
C GLN A 61 1.96 6.75 -6.84
N PHE A 62 2.04 5.73 -7.69
CA PHE A 62 1.06 4.64 -7.72
C PHE A 62 0.96 3.91 -6.36
N CYS A 63 2.09 3.61 -5.73
CA CYS A 63 2.09 3.01 -4.38
C CYS A 63 1.43 3.92 -3.33
N PHE A 64 1.69 5.23 -3.38
CA PHE A 64 1.04 6.17 -2.46
C PHE A 64 -0.46 6.32 -2.72
N ILE A 65 -0.90 6.29 -3.99
CA ILE A 65 -2.34 6.30 -4.33
C ILE A 65 -3.04 5.09 -3.72
N ILE A 66 -2.46 3.88 -3.85
CA ILE A 66 -3.02 2.67 -3.23
C ILE A 66 -3.13 2.86 -1.72
N GLY A 67 -2.10 3.40 -1.07
CA GLY A 67 -2.13 3.66 0.37
C GLY A 67 -3.22 4.64 0.79
N THR A 68 -3.34 5.75 0.08
CA THR A 68 -4.41 6.75 0.33
C THR A 68 -5.79 6.16 0.10
N VAL A 69 -5.99 5.36 -0.95
CA VAL A 69 -7.25 4.67 -1.21
C VAL A 69 -7.56 3.67 -0.08
N GLN A 70 -6.58 2.93 0.41
CA GLN A 70 -6.77 1.98 1.51
C GLN A 70 -7.11 2.70 2.83
N LEU A 71 -6.43 3.79 3.16
CA LEU A 71 -6.71 4.60 4.35
C LEU A 71 -8.05 5.34 4.26
N SER A 72 -8.39 5.90 3.09
CA SER A 72 -9.68 6.56 2.88
C SER A 72 -10.84 5.56 2.97
N LEU A 73 -10.69 4.33 2.45
CA LEU A 73 -11.67 3.26 2.64
C LEU A 73 -11.91 2.93 4.11
N ALA A 74 -10.85 2.88 4.94
CA ALA A 74 -11.00 2.69 6.39
C ALA A 74 -11.83 3.81 7.04
N CYS A 75 -11.59 5.07 6.66
CA CYS A 75 -12.40 6.19 7.11
C CYS A 75 -13.86 6.12 6.62
N VAL A 76 -14.10 5.76 5.36
CA VAL A 76 -15.46 5.59 4.82
C VAL A 76 -16.22 4.48 5.56
N MET A 77 -15.56 3.36 5.89
CA MET A 77 -16.17 2.29 6.69
C MET A 77 -16.54 2.77 8.09
N ASN A 78 -15.69 3.57 8.74
CA ASN A 78 -15.98 4.16 10.05
C ASN A 78 -17.17 5.14 9.99
N ILE A 79 -17.21 6.00 8.95
CA ILE A 79 -18.33 6.90 8.67
C ILE A 79 -19.63 6.12 8.49
N HIS A 80 -19.61 5.06 7.68
CA HIS A 80 -20.80 4.24 7.43
C HIS A 80 -21.32 3.57 8.72
N HIS A 81 -20.42 3.05 9.55
CA HIS A 81 -20.79 2.42 10.83
C HIS A 81 -21.40 3.42 11.83
N LYS A 82 -20.95 4.67 11.82
CA LYS A 82 -21.43 5.74 12.72
C LYS A 82 -22.67 6.46 12.20
N ILE A 83 -22.89 6.53 10.88
CA ILE A 83 -24.12 7.07 10.28
C ILE A 83 -25.35 6.28 10.74
N GLY A 84 -25.22 4.96 10.96
CA GLY A 84 -26.29 4.12 11.52
C GLY A 84 -26.75 4.51 12.94
N LYS A 85 -25.94 5.27 13.70
CA LYS A 85 -26.23 5.68 15.09
C LYS A 85 -26.71 7.14 15.23
N LYS A 86 -26.83 7.90 14.13
CA LYS A 86 -27.19 9.34 14.10
C LYS A 86 -26.31 10.24 15.01
N ASP A 87 -25.00 9.99 15.01
CA ASP A 87 -24.03 10.82 15.75
C ASP A 87 -23.48 11.97 14.89
N LEU A 88 -23.43 13.19 15.46
CA LEU A 88 -22.77 14.37 14.87
C LEU A 88 -21.24 14.19 14.67
N SER A 89 -20.66 13.11 15.22
CA SER A 89 -19.28 12.69 15.03
C SER A 89 -18.95 12.34 13.56
N ALA A 90 -19.94 12.12 12.70
CA ALA A 90 -19.74 11.89 11.26
C ALA A 90 -19.04 13.07 10.56
N VAL A 91 -19.21 14.31 11.05
CA VAL A 91 -18.52 15.50 10.53
C VAL A 91 -17.02 15.47 10.87
N ALA A 92 -16.65 14.93 12.03
CA ALA A 92 -15.25 14.75 12.41
C ALA A 92 -14.56 13.69 11.55
N ASP A 93 -15.26 12.60 11.23
CA ASP A 93 -14.73 11.55 10.35
C ASP A 93 -14.61 12.04 8.89
N PHE A 94 -15.49 12.96 8.44
CA PHE A 94 -15.32 13.68 7.18
C PHE A 94 -14.10 14.62 7.20
N GLY A 95 -13.86 15.30 8.32
CA GLY A 95 -12.64 16.07 8.56
C GLY A 95 -11.37 15.20 8.48
N TRP A 96 -11.42 13.97 9.03
CA TRP A 96 -10.33 13.00 8.92
C TRP A 96 -10.09 12.54 7.49
N LEU A 97 -11.13 12.33 6.69
CA LEU A 97 -11.00 11.98 5.26
C LEU A 97 -10.31 13.12 4.50
N MET A 98 -10.78 14.36 4.68
CA MET A 98 -10.14 15.54 4.08
C MET A 98 -8.68 15.69 4.52
N MET A 99 -8.37 15.38 5.78
CA MET A 99 -7.01 15.45 6.31
C MET A 99 -6.10 14.38 5.72
N ILE A 100 -6.58 13.15 5.50
CA ILE A 100 -5.82 12.09 4.82
C ILE A 100 -5.49 12.50 3.38
N ASP A 101 -6.47 13.04 2.65
CA ASP A 101 -6.26 13.52 1.28
C ASP A 101 -5.25 14.69 1.24
N ALA A 102 -5.32 15.60 2.20
CA ALA A 102 -4.38 16.71 2.34
C ALA A 102 -2.94 16.22 2.65
N LEU A 103 -2.81 15.23 3.55
CA LEU A 103 -1.55 14.60 3.89
C LEU A 103 -0.97 13.82 2.71
N TYR A 104 -1.80 13.22 1.85
CA TYR A 104 -1.35 12.59 0.61
C TYR A 104 -0.68 13.59 -0.34
N PHE A 105 -1.29 14.76 -0.59
CA PHE A 105 -0.67 15.80 -1.41
C PHE A 105 0.63 16.35 -0.81
N LEU A 106 0.73 16.40 0.52
CA LEU A 106 1.96 16.76 1.23
C LEU A 106 3.07 15.71 1.02
N VAL A 107 2.76 14.41 1.16
CA VAL A 107 3.70 13.31 0.89
C VAL A 107 4.18 13.35 -0.56
N LEU A 108 3.27 13.60 -1.51
CA LEU A 108 3.60 13.69 -2.94
C LEU A 108 4.60 14.82 -3.22
N THR A 109 4.42 15.97 -2.56
CA THR A 109 5.33 17.12 -2.70
C THR A 109 6.69 16.85 -2.04
N LEU A 110 6.69 16.25 -0.85
CA LEU A 110 7.91 16.04 -0.06
C LEU A 110 8.78 14.90 -0.60
N VAL A 111 8.16 13.80 -1.03
CA VAL A 111 8.88 12.56 -1.40
C VAL A 111 9.14 12.50 -2.90
N VAL A 112 8.15 12.85 -3.73
CA VAL A 112 8.27 12.77 -5.20
C VAL A 112 8.74 14.09 -5.81
N GLY A 113 8.74 15.18 -5.04
CA GLY A 113 9.15 16.49 -5.53
C GLY A 113 8.18 17.11 -6.54
N ALA A 114 6.92 16.68 -6.55
CA ALA A 114 5.91 17.24 -7.45
C ALA A 114 5.74 18.74 -7.16
N SER A 115 5.75 19.58 -8.20
CA SER A 115 5.58 21.03 -8.08
C SER A 115 4.12 21.39 -7.79
N LEU A 116 3.66 21.09 -6.58
CA LEU A 116 2.37 21.54 -6.07
C LEU A 116 2.51 22.90 -5.39
N ASN A 117 1.45 23.68 -5.43
CA ASN A 117 1.41 24.98 -4.77
C ASN A 117 1.35 24.77 -3.24
N MET A 118 2.52 24.73 -2.60
CA MET A 118 2.71 24.54 -1.16
C MET A 118 1.72 25.33 -0.26
N PRO A 119 1.39 26.60 -0.51
CA PRO A 119 0.39 27.32 0.29
C PRO A 119 -1.01 26.71 0.20
N VAL A 120 -1.40 26.12 -0.94
CA VAL A 120 -2.71 25.45 -1.09
C VAL A 120 -2.72 24.17 -0.25
N VAL A 121 -1.67 23.35 -0.34
CA VAL A 121 -1.55 22.10 0.45
C VAL A 121 -1.56 22.41 1.95
N ALA A 122 -0.79 23.41 2.39
CA ALA A 122 -0.75 23.84 3.79
C ALA A 122 -2.12 24.36 4.28
N THR A 123 -2.85 25.08 3.42
CA THR A 123 -4.18 25.58 3.76
C THR A 123 -5.19 24.45 3.91
N VAL A 124 -5.18 23.46 3.01
CA VAL A 124 -6.09 22.31 3.08
C VAL A 124 -5.79 21.43 4.31
N VAL A 125 -4.50 21.21 4.63
CA VAL A 125 -4.10 20.53 5.89
C VAL A 125 -4.59 21.31 7.11
N GLY A 126 -4.42 22.63 7.12
CA GLY A 126 -4.87 23.51 8.21
C GLY A 126 -6.39 23.47 8.42
N ILE A 127 -7.17 23.50 7.33
CA ILE A 127 -8.63 23.40 7.36
C ILE A 127 -9.07 22.02 7.87
N GLY A 128 -8.46 20.94 7.38
CA GLY A 128 -8.73 19.58 7.83
C GLY A 128 -8.44 19.39 9.32
N PHE A 129 -7.27 19.85 9.78
CA PHE A 129 -6.90 19.81 11.19
C PHE A 129 -7.87 20.62 12.07
N PHE A 130 -8.25 21.82 11.62
CA PHE A 130 -9.19 22.67 12.35
C PHE A 130 -10.58 22.03 12.45
N LEU A 131 -11.09 21.42 11.37
CA LEU A 131 -12.34 20.68 11.36
C LEU A 131 -12.32 19.49 12.33
N VAL A 132 -11.23 18.71 12.35
CA VAL A 132 -11.08 17.56 13.25
C VAL A 132 -11.01 18.02 14.71
N VAL A 133 -10.30 19.09 15.02
CA VAL A 133 -10.21 19.64 16.39
C VAL A 133 -11.56 20.21 16.85
N LEU A 134 -12.31 20.90 15.98
CA LEU A 134 -13.60 21.49 16.34
C LEU A 134 -14.69 20.44 16.57
N PHE A 135 -14.78 19.46 15.69
CA PHE A 135 -15.91 18.51 15.68
C PHE A 135 -15.54 17.13 16.27
N GLY A 136 -14.26 16.84 16.49
CA GLY A 136 -13.77 15.55 16.98
C GLY A 136 -14.29 15.12 18.35
N ALA A 137 -14.62 16.08 19.22
CA ALA A 137 -15.17 15.82 20.56
C ALA A 137 -16.69 16.07 20.66
N GLN A 138 -17.36 16.37 19.54
CA GLN A 138 -18.78 16.70 19.53
C GLN A 138 -19.63 15.43 19.38
N GLY A 139 -19.79 14.71 20.49
CA GLY A 139 -20.66 13.54 20.61
C GLY A 139 -22.15 13.88 20.87
N PRO A 140 -23.06 12.90 20.76
CA PRO A 140 -24.50 13.10 21.00
C PRO A 140 -24.76 13.60 22.43
N GLY A 141 -25.48 14.72 22.56
CA GLY A 141 -25.90 15.30 23.84
C GLY A 141 -24.91 16.25 24.51
N ILE A 142 -23.76 16.56 23.89
CA ILE A 142 -22.76 17.48 24.45
C ILE A 142 -23.00 18.90 23.89
N PRO A 143 -23.14 19.95 24.73
CA PRO A 143 -23.28 21.31 24.24
C PRO A 143 -22.01 21.75 23.49
N PHE A 144 -22.17 22.54 22.42
CA PHE A 144 -21.10 22.99 21.51
C PHE A 144 -19.86 23.51 22.25
N VAL A 145 -20.04 24.23 23.37
CA VAL A 145 -18.95 24.77 24.19
C VAL A 145 -18.13 23.67 24.89
N LYS A 146 -18.77 22.61 25.39
CA LYS A 146 -18.06 21.44 25.96
C LYS A 146 -17.41 20.58 24.89
N GLY A 147 -18.02 20.49 23.70
CA GLY A 147 -17.42 19.86 22.53
C GLY A 147 -16.15 20.59 22.09
N LEU A 148 -16.19 21.92 22.00
CA LEU A 148 -15.03 22.74 21.65
C LEU A 148 -13.93 22.65 22.72
N ALA A 149 -14.28 22.67 24.00
CA ALA A 149 -13.31 22.48 25.09
C ALA A 149 -12.68 21.08 25.08
N GLY A 150 -13.46 20.03 24.79
CA GLY A 150 -12.96 18.67 24.62
C GLY A 150 -12.08 18.50 23.38
N GLY A 151 -12.44 19.17 22.29
CA GLY A 151 -11.66 19.20 21.05
C GLY A 151 -10.33 19.93 21.22
N ALA A 152 -10.35 21.07 21.92
CA ALA A 152 -9.13 21.80 22.30
C ALA A 152 -8.25 20.98 23.27
N ALA A 153 -8.84 20.26 24.23
CA ALA A 153 -8.11 19.35 25.10
C ALA A 153 -7.51 18.15 24.33
N GLY A 154 -8.20 17.69 23.28
CA GLY A 154 -7.75 16.65 22.34
C GLY A 154 -6.91 17.16 21.18
N LEU A 155 -6.46 18.42 21.18
CA LEU A 155 -5.67 18.97 20.08
C LEU A 155 -4.33 18.26 19.95
N PHE A 156 -3.67 17.97 21.07
CA PHE A 156 -2.40 17.26 21.08
C PHE A 156 -2.55 15.82 20.57
N THR A 157 -3.61 15.12 20.95
CA THR A 157 -3.87 13.76 20.46
C THR A 157 -4.21 13.76 18.97
N THR A 158 -5.01 14.73 18.50
CA THR A 158 -5.32 14.93 17.07
C THR A 158 -4.06 15.21 16.26
N PHE A 159 -3.14 16.01 16.79
CA PHE A 159 -1.85 16.28 16.18
C PHE A 159 -0.99 15.02 16.07
N LEU A 160 -0.86 14.24 17.14
CA LEU A 160 -0.15 12.95 17.11
C LEU A 160 -0.78 11.96 16.13
N ASN A 161 -2.11 11.90 16.07
CA ASN A 161 -2.82 11.05 15.12
C ASN A 161 -2.60 11.50 13.66
N SER A 162 -2.46 12.81 13.41
CA SER A 162 -2.13 13.34 12.09
C SER A 162 -0.72 12.93 11.64
N ILE A 163 0.25 12.98 12.56
CA ILE A 163 1.62 12.47 12.32
C ILE A 163 1.60 10.96 12.06
N SER A 164 0.80 10.21 12.83
CA SER A 164 0.61 8.77 12.63
C SER A 164 0.03 8.47 11.24
N ALA A 165 -1.02 9.18 10.83
CA ALA A 165 -1.62 9.05 9.50
C ALA A 165 -0.62 9.37 8.38
N PHE A 166 0.18 10.41 8.54
CA PHE A 166 1.26 10.74 7.61
C PHE A 166 2.31 9.62 7.50
N SER A 167 2.75 9.06 8.63
CA SER A 167 3.67 7.91 8.70
C SER A 167 3.08 6.66 8.04
N ASN A 168 1.77 6.44 8.18
CA ASN A 168 1.05 5.34 7.55
C ASN A 168 1.06 5.49 6.02
N ILE A 169 0.81 6.69 5.47
CA ILE A 169 0.89 6.93 4.01
C ILE A 169 2.33 6.70 3.50
N ILE A 170 3.33 7.25 4.20
CA ILE A 170 4.74 7.06 3.82
C ILE A 170 5.14 5.58 3.84
N SER A 171 4.58 4.78 4.73
CA SER A 171 4.92 3.36 4.85
C SER A 171 4.66 2.55 3.57
N TYR A 172 3.82 3.02 2.65
CA TYR A 172 3.59 2.41 1.33
C TYR A 172 4.79 2.53 0.39
N ILE A 173 5.78 3.40 0.68
CA ILE A 173 7.06 3.42 -0.04
C ILE A 173 7.78 2.07 0.03
N ARG A 174 7.47 1.26 1.06
CA ARG A 174 7.98 -0.09 1.22
C ARG A 174 7.58 -1.00 0.06
N LEU A 175 6.36 -0.87 -0.46
CA LEU A 175 5.89 -1.67 -1.59
C LEU A 175 6.72 -1.37 -2.85
N PHE A 176 6.97 -0.08 -3.10
CA PHE A 176 7.87 0.38 -4.16
C PHE A 176 9.30 -0.16 -3.97
N ALA A 177 9.87 0.00 -2.78
CA ALA A 177 11.25 -0.40 -2.48
C ALA A 177 11.48 -1.90 -2.72
N VAL A 178 10.54 -2.76 -2.31
CA VAL A 178 10.66 -4.19 -2.57
C VAL A 178 10.53 -4.52 -4.06
N GLY A 179 9.63 -3.86 -4.79
CA GLY A 179 9.50 -4.05 -6.24
C GLY A 179 10.80 -3.69 -6.98
N MET A 180 11.40 -2.55 -6.63
CA MET A 180 12.69 -2.11 -7.18
C MET A 180 13.85 -3.05 -6.80
N ALA A 181 13.87 -3.55 -5.56
CA ALA A 181 14.88 -4.52 -5.13
C ALA A 181 14.78 -5.83 -5.91
N SER A 182 13.58 -6.36 -6.12
CA SER A 182 13.34 -7.55 -6.94
C SER A 182 13.81 -7.36 -8.40
N LEU A 183 13.56 -6.19 -8.99
CA LEU A 183 14.07 -5.85 -10.32
C LEU A 183 15.60 -5.83 -10.35
N ALA A 184 16.25 -5.18 -9.38
CA ALA A 184 17.71 -5.08 -9.30
C ALA A 184 18.36 -6.46 -9.10
N ILE A 185 17.73 -7.36 -8.32
CA ILE A 185 18.17 -8.75 -8.18
C ILE A 185 18.11 -9.47 -9.52
N ALA A 186 16.98 -9.39 -10.23
CA ALA A 186 16.82 -10.03 -11.54
C ALA A 186 17.85 -9.51 -12.56
N GLN A 187 18.08 -8.19 -12.60
CA GLN A 187 19.10 -7.58 -13.47
C GLN A 187 20.51 -8.07 -13.13
N SER A 188 20.85 -8.18 -11.84
CA SER A 188 22.17 -8.65 -11.40
C SER A 188 22.44 -10.10 -11.82
N PHE A 189 21.47 -10.99 -11.66
CA PHE A 189 21.59 -12.38 -12.11
C PHE A 189 21.65 -12.51 -13.63
N ASN A 190 20.88 -11.69 -14.35
CA ASN A 190 20.93 -11.65 -15.82
C ASN A 190 22.27 -11.14 -16.34
N ASN A 191 22.83 -10.10 -15.72
CA ASN A 191 24.16 -9.60 -16.09
C ASN A 191 25.25 -10.64 -15.83
N MET A 192 25.16 -11.37 -14.72
CA MET A 192 26.06 -12.48 -14.40
C MET A 192 25.92 -13.64 -15.39
N ALA A 193 24.68 -14.01 -15.75
CA ALA A 193 24.42 -15.07 -16.73
C ALA A 193 24.82 -14.67 -18.16
N GLY A 194 24.66 -13.40 -18.55
CA GLY A 194 24.96 -12.90 -19.89
C GLY A 194 26.39 -13.21 -20.36
N GLY A 195 27.37 -13.15 -19.45
CA GLY A 195 28.76 -13.54 -19.73
C GLY A 195 29.03 -15.05 -19.75
N LEU A 196 28.12 -15.87 -19.22
CA LEU A 196 28.23 -17.33 -19.09
C LEU A 196 27.42 -18.09 -20.14
N LEU A 197 26.53 -17.42 -20.88
CA LEU A 197 25.65 -18.02 -21.88
C LEU A 197 26.34 -18.33 -23.23
N THR A 198 27.64 -18.09 -23.36
CA THR A 198 28.41 -18.38 -24.58
C THR A 198 29.41 -19.52 -24.38
N GLY A 199 29.41 -20.49 -25.29
CA GLY A 199 30.41 -21.58 -25.34
C GLY A 199 30.17 -22.71 -24.32
N PHE A 200 31.26 -23.31 -23.83
CA PHE A 200 31.24 -24.45 -22.88
C PHE A 200 30.63 -24.11 -21.50
N ALA A 201 30.52 -22.81 -21.16
CA ALA A 201 29.95 -22.33 -19.91
C ALA A 201 28.40 -22.27 -19.89
N LEU A 202 27.73 -22.58 -21.01
CA LEU A 202 26.27 -22.53 -21.15
C LEU A 202 25.50 -23.23 -20.00
N PRO A 203 25.87 -24.44 -19.55
CA PRO A 203 25.15 -25.09 -18.44
C PRO A 203 25.22 -24.29 -17.14
N ALA A 204 26.35 -23.63 -16.88
CA ALA A 204 26.53 -22.78 -15.70
C ALA A 204 25.68 -21.50 -15.79
N GLY A 205 25.59 -20.88 -16.97
CA GLY A 205 24.72 -19.72 -17.20
C GLY A 205 23.22 -20.04 -16.97
N ILE A 206 22.76 -21.20 -17.45
CA ILE A 206 21.38 -21.66 -17.22
C ILE A 206 21.12 -21.90 -15.73
N ALA A 207 22.06 -22.54 -15.02
CA ALA A 207 21.93 -22.77 -13.58
C ALA A 207 21.80 -21.45 -12.79
N VAL A 208 22.60 -20.44 -13.15
CA VAL A 208 22.54 -19.10 -12.54
C VAL A 208 21.18 -18.43 -12.77
N LEU A 209 20.62 -18.50 -13.98
CA LEU A 209 19.29 -17.95 -14.27
C LEU A 209 18.19 -18.65 -13.48
N VAL A 210 18.21 -19.98 -13.42
CA VAL A 210 17.20 -20.76 -12.67
C VAL A 210 17.24 -20.41 -11.18
N ILE A 211 18.43 -20.33 -10.59
CA ILE A 211 18.60 -19.96 -9.18
C ILE A 211 18.16 -18.51 -8.95
N GLY A 212 18.58 -17.57 -9.81
CA GLY A 212 18.25 -16.15 -9.70
C GLY A 212 16.74 -15.90 -9.78
N HIS A 213 16.06 -16.48 -10.75
CA HIS A 213 14.60 -16.35 -10.88
C HIS A 213 13.86 -17.10 -9.77
N GLY A 214 14.35 -18.28 -9.36
CA GLY A 214 13.80 -19.02 -8.22
C GLY A 214 13.84 -18.19 -6.92
N LEU A 215 14.98 -17.55 -6.64
CA LEU A 215 15.13 -16.65 -5.50
C LEU A 215 14.18 -15.45 -5.59
N ASN A 216 14.06 -14.85 -6.78
CA ASN A 216 13.18 -13.69 -6.96
C ASN A 216 11.69 -14.03 -6.70
N ILE A 217 11.24 -15.23 -7.09
CA ILE A 217 9.88 -15.71 -6.78
C ILE A 217 9.69 -15.89 -5.27
N ILE A 218 10.67 -16.46 -4.57
CA ILE A 218 10.61 -16.63 -3.12
C ILE A 218 10.53 -15.27 -2.41
N MET A 219 11.36 -14.31 -2.82
CA MET A 219 11.36 -12.95 -2.27
C MET A 219 10.03 -12.23 -2.52
N ALA A 220 9.45 -12.40 -3.71
CA ALA A 220 8.12 -11.87 -4.02
C ALA A 220 7.04 -12.43 -3.10
N LEU A 221 7.03 -13.75 -2.86
CA LEU A 221 6.09 -14.40 -1.94
C LEU A 221 6.27 -13.89 -0.50
N LEU A 222 7.51 -13.84 0.00
CA LEU A 222 7.80 -13.35 1.34
C LEU A 222 7.43 -11.88 1.52
N SER A 223 7.65 -11.06 0.49
CA SER A 223 7.25 -9.66 0.49
C SER A 223 5.75 -9.50 0.68
N VAL A 224 4.94 -10.22 -0.10
CA VAL A 224 3.47 -10.16 0.00
C VAL A 224 3.00 -10.59 1.39
N VAL A 225 3.57 -11.67 1.94
CA VAL A 225 3.19 -12.15 3.28
C VAL A 225 3.60 -11.17 4.36
N VAL A 226 4.87 -10.78 4.44
CA VAL A 226 5.35 -9.98 5.58
C VAL A 226 4.92 -8.52 5.45
N HIS A 227 5.02 -7.96 4.25
CA HIS A 227 4.80 -6.53 4.03
C HIS A 227 3.31 -6.25 3.79
N GLY A 228 2.60 -7.12 3.07
CA GLY A 228 1.15 -7.02 2.91
C GLY A 228 0.41 -7.17 4.24
N VAL A 229 0.80 -8.13 5.09
CA VAL A 229 0.22 -8.28 6.43
C VAL A 229 0.52 -7.07 7.30
N ARG A 230 1.73 -6.50 7.24
CA ARG A 230 2.07 -5.28 7.98
C ARG A 230 1.13 -4.12 7.61
N LEU A 231 0.94 -3.86 6.32
CA LEU A 231 0.05 -2.77 5.85
C LEU A 231 -1.40 -3.01 6.35
N ASN A 232 -1.90 -4.25 6.25
CA ASN A 232 -3.26 -4.56 6.67
C ASN A 232 -3.47 -4.53 8.21
N LEU A 233 -2.53 -5.06 8.98
CA LEU A 233 -2.64 -5.13 10.45
C LEU A 233 -2.32 -3.80 11.13
N LEU A 234 -1.31 -3.06 10.68
CA LEU A 234 -0.89 -1.85 11.38
C LEU A 234 -1.60 -0.61 10.85
N GLU A 235 -1.73 -0.49 9.53
CA GLU A 235 -2.18 0.77 8.93
C GLU A 235 -3.70 0.74 8.70
N PHE A 236 -4.25 -0.35 8.15
CA PHE A 236 -5.71 -0.47 7.95
C PHE A 236 -6.47 -0.74 9.26
N SER A 237 -6.04 -1.70 10.08
CA SER A 237 -6.72 -1.96 11.37
C SER A 237 -6.55 -0.82 12.36
N GLY A 238 -5.39 -0.14 12.35
CA GLY A 238 -5.14 1.04 13.18
C GLY A 238 -6.09 2.18 12.80
N GLN A 239 -6.27 2.44 11.51
CA GLN A 239 -7.18 3.48 11.03
C GLN A 239 -8.67 3.13 11.23
N LEU A 240 -9.02 1.85 11.17
CA LEU A 240 -10.38 1.37 11.48
C LEU A 240 -10.73 1.49 12.98
N GLY A 241 -9.75 1.67 13.86
CA GLY A 241 -9.97 1.65 15.31
C GLY A 241 -10.43 0.28 15.81
N MET A 242 -10.06 -0.80 15.12
CA MET A 242 -10.39 -2.16 15.57
C MET A 242 -9.63 -2.47 16.86
N GLU A 243 -10.37 -2.62 17.95
CA GLU A 243 -9.85 -3.25 19.16
C GLU A 243 -9.72 -4.75 18.88
N TRP A 244 -8.50 -5.29 18.95
CA TRP A 244 -8.22 -6.73 18.77
C TRP A 244 -8.75 -7.59 19.92
N THR A 245 -9.72 -7.09 20.67
CA THR A 245 -10.37 -7.73 21.81
C THR A 245 -11.75 -8.18 21.35
N GLY A 246 -12.02 -9.48 21.46
CA GLY A 246 -13.30 -10.06 21.05
C GLY A 246 -13.46 -11.47 21.59
N TYR A 247 -14.71 -11.89 21.76
CA TYR A 247 -15.01 -13.27 22.10
C TYR A 247 -15.14 -14.07 20.81
N ALA A 248 -14.34 -15.13 20.67
CA ALA A 248 -14.50 -16.07 19.56
C ALA A 248 -15.92 -16.64 19.60
N TYR A 249 -16.66 -16.51 18.50
CA TYR A 249 -17.99 -17.07 18.38
C TYR A 249 -17.91 -18.59 18.54
N ASN A 250 -18.42 -19.10 19.64
CA ASN A 250 -18.48 -20.54 19.90
C ASN A 250 -19.92 -21.00 19.64
N PRO A 251 -20.23 -21.48 18.42
CA PRO A 251 -21.57 -21.95 18.11
C PRO A 251 -21.92 -23.13 19.02
N PHE A 252 -23.23 -23.30 19.29
CA PHE A 252 -23.72 -24.50 19.95
C PHE A 252 -23.33 -25.73 19.12
N LYS A 253 -22.41 -26.54 19.64
CA LYS A 253 -22.07 -27.85 19.08
C LYS A 253 -22.88 -28.89 19.84
N GLU A 254 -23.58 -29.76 19.12
CA GLU A 254 -24.18 -30.94 19.73
C GLU A 254 -23.04 -31.87 20.18
N THR A 255 -22.83 -31.97 21.49
CA THR A 255 -21.97 -33.00 22.06
C THR A 255 -22.73 -34.32 22.01
N VAL A 256 -22.51 -35.13 20.96
CA VAL A 256 -22.93 -36.53 20.97
C VAL A 256 -22.16 -37.20 22.13
N LYS A 257 -22.86 -37.49 23.23
CA LYS A 257 -22.32 -38.39 24.27
C LYS A 257 -22.10 -39.74 23.62
N ASN A 258 -20.85 -40.07 23.29
CA ASN A 258 -20.46 -41.44 23.00
C ASN A 258 -20.60 -42.23 24.30
N THR A 259 -21.78 -42.77 24.56
CA THR A 259 -21.96 -43.84 25.52
C THR A 259 -21.30 -45.07 24.91
N SER A 260 -20.00 -45.23 25.14
CA SER A 260 -19.33 -46.51 24.93
C SER A 260 -19.94 -47.49 25.91
N ASN A 261 -20.97 -48.21 25.48
CA ASN A 261 -21.42 -49.44 26.11
C ASN A 261 -20.25 -50.43 26.04
N THR A 262 -19.39 -50.40 27.05
CA THR A 262 -18.58 -51.57 27.41
C THR A 262 -19.55 -52.59 28.01
N LEU A 263 -19.87 -53.58 27.18
CA LEU A 263 -20.42 -54.88 27.58
C LEU A 263 -19.58 -55.52 28.70
#